data_AF-S7RZ26-F1
#
_entry.id   AF-S7RZ26-F1
#
_cell.length_a   1.000
_cell.length_b   1.000
_cell.length_c   1.000
_cell.angle_alpha   90.00
_cell.angle_beta   90.00
_cell.angle_gamma   90.00
#
_symmetry.space_group_name_H-M   'P 1'
#
loop_
_entity.id
_entity.type
_entity.pdbx_description
1 polymer ?
#
loop_
_entity_poly.entity_id
_entity_poly.type
_entity_poly.pdbx_seq_one_letter_code
_entity_poly.pdbx_strand_id
1 'polypeptide(L)'
;MPREANVKLSWAGATIERFGDISLKGLLGTEESIHSPRNIFIGNSTHHLHFDSLEVWFAPVKNAQGEVQPNLYDICCKYGASDLRALGFQQRVAFREIVMDRVHVPPPDARILALHAACARIAHLSGAAESCAGTLRQWL
;
A
#
# COMPACT_ATOMS: atom_id res chain seq x y z
N MET A 1 21.56 -4.94 20.31
CA MET A 1 20.30 -5.70 20.51
C MET A 1 19.45 -5.64 19.24
N PRO A 2 19.55 -6.60 18.30
CA PRO A 2 18.82 -6.58 17.03
C PRO A 2 17.71 -7.67 16.90
N ARG A 3 17.25 -8.26 18.02
CA ARG A 3 16.40 -9.47 17.99
C ARG A 3 14.91 -9.21 17.72
N GLU A 4 14.39 -8.02 17.97
CA GLU A 4 12.93 -7.78 17.91
C GLU A 4 12.42 -7.33 16.53
N ALA A 5 13.26 -6.67 15.72
CA ALA A 5 12.88 -6.24 14.37
C ALA A 5 12.67 -7.42 13.40
N ASN A 6 13.45 -8.50 13.56
CA ASN A 6 13.41 -9.68 12.68
C ASN A 6 12.15 -10.55 12.88
N VAL A 7 11.56 -10.55 14.08
CA VAL A 7 10.38 -11.38 14.37
C VAL A 7 9.11 -10.77 13.74
N LYS A 8 8.98 -9.44 13.73
CA LYS A 8 7.84 -8.76 13.11
C LYS A 8 7.82 -8.90 11.59
N LEU A 9 8.98 -8.94 10.93
CA LEU A 9 9.09 -9.18 9.50
C LEU A 9 8.80 -10.64 9.12
N SER A 10 9.07 -11.60 10.02
CA SER A 10 8.90 -13.04 9.73
C SER A 10 7.44 -13.48 9.57
N TRP A 11 6.52 -13.02 10.44
CA TRP A 11 5.10 -13.43 10.35
C TRP A 11 4.37 -12.72 9.20
N ALA A 12 4.68 -11.44 8.99
CA ALA A 12 4.20 -10.69 7.82
C ALA A 12 4.73 -11.36 6.55
N GLY A 13 6.02 -11.71 6.53
CA GLY A 13 6.71 -12.58 5.58
C GLY A 13 5.88 -13.76 5.09
N ALA A 14 5.65 -14.69 6.00
CA ALA A 14 4.98 -15.95 5.71
C ALA A 14 3.49 -15.78 5.32
N THR A 15 2.83 -14.74 5.84
CA THR A 15 1.41 -14.48 5.51
C THR A 15 1.29 -13.85 4.12
N ILE A 16 2.16 -12.92 3.78
CA ILE A 16 2.15 -12.22 2.49
C ILE A 16 2.57 -13.15 1.35
N GLU A 17 3.59 -13.99 1.56
CA GLU A 17 4.00 -14.99 0.56
C GLU A 17 2.89 -16.03 0.32
N ARG A 18 2.10 -16.35 1.35
CA ARG A 18 1.04 -17.36 1.27
C ARG A 18 -0.30 -16.82 0.75
N PHE A 19 -0.59 -15.52 0.92
CA PHE A 19 -1.88 -14.92 0.58
C PHE A 19 -1.82 -13.83 -0.51
N GLY A 20 -0.63 -13.33 -0.85
CA GLY A 20 -0.46 -12.19 -1.76
C GLY A 20 0.23 -12.50 -3.09
N ASP A 21 0.75 -13.71 -3.30
CA ASP A 21 1.63 -14.07 -4.45
C ASP A 21 2.80 -13.07 -4.65
N ILE A 22 3.23 -12.41 -3.57
CA ILE A 22 4.31 -11.43 -3.56
C ILE A 22 5.49 -12.04 -2.80
N SER A 23 6.58 -12.34 -3.52
CA SER A 23 7.85 -12.71 -2.88
C SER A 23 8.50 -11.48 -2.26
N LEU A 24 8.42 -11.38 -0.93
CA LEU A 24 9.02 -10.29 -0.16
C LEU A 24 10.54 -10.23 -0.32
N LYS A 25 11.18 -11.39 -0.41
CA LYS A 25 12.62 -11.48 -0.65
C LYS A 25 13.02 -11.03 -2.07
N GLY A 26 12.15 -11.23 -3.06
CA GLY A 26 12.36 -10.70 -4.42
C GLY A 26 12.06 -9.20 -4.54
N LEU A 27 11.20 -8.66 -3.67
CA LEU A 27 10.74 -7.28 -3.73
C LEU A 27 11.56 -6.31 -2.85
N LEU A 28 12.01 -6.77 -1.67
CA LEU A 28 12.69 -5.97 -0.64
C LEU A 28 14.02 -6.59 -0.17
N GLY A 29 14.56 -7.57 -0.90
CA GLY A 29 15.63 -8.46 -0.43
C GLY A 29 17.01 -7.85 -0.17
N THR A 30 17.20 -6.56 -0.44
CA THR A 30 18.46 -5.83 -0.16
C THR A 30 18.18 -4.56 0.64
N GLU A 31 19.10 -4.15 1.52
CA GLU A 31 18.99 -2.86 2.23
C GLU A 31 18.84 -1.67 1.25
N GLU A 32 19.45 -1.78 0.06
CA GLU A 32 19.28 -0.81 -1.03
C GLU A 32 17.85 -0.73 -1.58
N SER A 33 17.11 -1.86 -1.62
CA SER A 33 15.72 -1.87 -2.07
C SER A 33 14.77 -1.25 -1.04
N ILE A 34 15.08 -1.37 0.25
CA ILE A 34 14.31 -0.76 1.35
C ILE A 34 14.40 0.77 1.26
N HIS A 35 15.59 1.30 0.95
CA HIS A 35 15.85 2.74 0.80
C HIS A 35 15.67 3.25 -0.65
N SER A 36 15.00 2.48 -1.51
CA SER A 36 14.75 2.90 -2.89
C SER A 36 13.75 4.06 -2.95
N PRO A 37 13.96 5.08 -3.82
CA PRO A 37 12.95 6.09 -4.12
C PRO A 37 11.62 5.51 -4.62
N ARG A 38 11.62 4.27 -5.13
CA ARG A 38 10.41 3.53 -5.54
C ARG A 38 9.58 3.03 -4.34
N ASN A 39 10.09 3.13 -3.12
CA ASN A 39 9.39 2.84 -1.88
C ASN A 39 8.98 4.13 -1.13
N ILE A 40 8.93 5.26 -1.83
CA ILE A 40 8.64 6.57 -1.23
C ILE A 40 7.46 7.21 -1.98
N PHE A 41 6.61 7.90 -1.23
CA PHE A 41 5.69 8.89 -1.76
C PHE A 41 5.66 10.10 -0.83
N ILE A 42 5.24 11.25 -1.35
CA ILE A 42 5.15 12.50 -0.60
C ILE A 42 3.69 12.70 -0.17
N GLY A 43 3.49 12.94 1.12
CA GLY A 43 2.18 13.26 1.70
C GLY A 43 2.30 14.30 2.82
N ASN A 44 1.17 14.71 3.39
CA ASN A 44 1.18 15.49 4.62
C ASN A 44 1.34 14.56 5.85
N SER A 45 1.63 15.13 7.02
CA SER A 45 1.87 14.35 8.24
C SER A 45 0.69 13.46 8.64
N THR A 46 -0.54 13.91 8.43
CA THR A 46 -1.76 13.13 8.68
C THR A 46 -1.84 11.91 7.76
N HIS A 47 -1.53 12.09 6.48
CA HIS A 47 -1.53 11.00 5.50
C HIS A 47 -0.48 9.94 5.83
N HIS A 48 0.72 10.37 6.22
CA HIS A 48 1.77 9.45 6.67
C HIS A 48 1.35 8.64 7.89
N LEU A 49 0.76 9.29 8.91
CA LEU A 49 0.30 8.60 10.12
C LEU A 49 -0.73 7.50 9.84
N HIS A 50 -1.72 7.77 8.99
CA HIS A 50 -2.73 6.76 8.63
C HIS A 50 -2.18 5.67 7.72
N PHE A 51 -1.25 5.99 6.83
CA PHE A 51 -0.58 4.99 6.00
C PHE A 51 0.25 4.04 6.90
N ASP A 52 1.11 4.57 7.77
CA ASP A 52 1.98 3.78 8.66
C ASP A 52 1.20 2.93 9.66
N SER A 53 0.02 3.42 10.08
CA SER A 53 -0.90 2.69 10.97
C SER A 53 -1.75 1.64 10.25
N LEU A 54 -1.50 1.41 8.96
CA LEU A 54 -2.26 0.53 8.08
C LEU A 54 -3.74 0.92 7.92
N GLU A 55 -4.16 2.11 8.33
CA GLU A 55 -5.56 2.56 8.28
C GLU A 55 -5.98 3.01 6.89
N VAL A 56 -5.01 3.35 6.04
CA VAL A 56 -5.20 3.75 4.64
C VAL A 56 -4.32 2.90 3.72
N TRP A 57 -4.86 2.54 2.56
CA TRP A 57 -4.13 1.85 1.50
C TRP A 57 -4.61 2.28 0.11
N PHE A 58 -3.83 1.92 -0.91
CA PHE A 58 -4.09 2.29 -2.30
C PHE A 58 -4.57 1.07 -3.09
N ALA A 59 -5.77 1.17 -3.69
CA ALA A 59 -6.34 0.13 -4.55
C ALA A 59 -6.14 0.53 -6.03
N PRO A 60 -5.58 -0.36 -6.87
CA PRO A 60 -5.35 -0.04 -8.28
C PRO A 60 -6.67 0.20 -9.01
N VAL A 61 -6.76 1.29 -9.78
CA VAL A 61 -7.93 1.59 -10.59
C VAL A 61 -7.89 0.76 -11.87
N LYS A 62 -9.02 0.14 -12.23
CA LYS A 62 -9.18 -0.55 -13.52
C LYS A 62 -9.96 0.32 -14.50
N ASN A 63 -9.64 0.26 -15.79
CA ASN A 63 -10.45 0.87 -16.85
C ASN A 63 -11.70 0.02 -17.15
N ALA A 64 -12.52 0.44 -18.12
CA ALA A 64 -13.74 -0.28 -18.51
C ALA A 64 -13.45 -1.69 -19.06
N GLN A 65 -12.23 -1.94 -19.52
CA GLN A 65 -11.74 -3.21 -20.06
C GLN A 65 -11.15 -4.12 -18.95
N GLY A 66 -11.12 -3.65 -17.70
CA GLY A 66 -10.58 -4.41 -16.56
C GLY A 66 -9.05 -4.30 -16.40
N GLU A 67 -8.39 -3.48 -17.21
CA GLU A 67 -6.93 -3.29 -17.17
C GLU A 67 -6.55 -2.30 -16.08
N VAL A 68 -5.49 -2.61 -15.33
CA VAL A 68 -4.97 -1.71 -14.29
C VAL A 68 -4.39 -0.46 -14.92
N GLN A 69 -4.87 0.70 -14.49
CA GLN A 69 -4.34 1.98 -14.90
C GLN A 69 -3.05 2.28 -14.13
N PRO A 70 -1.92 2.56 -14.82
CA PRO A 70 -0.64 2.76 -14.17
C PRO A 70 -0.65 4.04 -13.32
N ASN A 71 -0.07 3.93 -12.12
CA ASN A 71 0.09 5.02 -11.15
C ASN A 71 -1.22 5.66 -10.65
N LEU A 72 -2.39 5.07 -10.94
CA LEU A 72 -3.70 5.59 -10.55
C LEU A 72 -4.36 4.68 -9.53
N TYR A 73 -4.71 5.25 -8.37
CA TYR A 73 -5.21 4.48 -7.24
C TYR A 73 -6.40 5.16 -6.57
N ASP A 74 -7.39 4.35 -6.21
CA ASP A 74 -8.40 4.76 -5.23
C ASP A 74 -7.79 4.64 -3.83
N ILE A 75 -8.03 5.66 -3.01
CA ILE A 75 -7.63 5.64 -1.61
C ILE A 75 -8.71 4.92 -0.84
N CYS A 76 -8.33 3.86 -0.13
CA CYS A 76 -9.21 3.10 0.74
C CYS A 76 -8.84 3.38 2.20
N CYS A 77 -9.85 3.33 3.08
CA CYS A 77 -9.67 3.52 4.52
C CYS A 77 -10.40 2.44 5.29
N LYS A 78 -9.85 2.08 6.44
CA LYS A 78 -10.43 1.17 7.42
C LYS A 78 -11.88 1.52 7.77
N TYR A 79 -12.17 2.81 7.95
CA TYR A 79 -13.47 3.29 8.43
C TYR A 79 -14.50 3.50 7.29
N GLY A 80 -14.07 3.32 6.04
CA GLY A 80 -14.91 3.48 4.85
C GLY A 80 -14.75 4.83 4.14
N ALA A 81 -15.54 5.03 3.09
CA ALA A 81 -15.37 6.16 2.16
C ALA A 81 -15.78 7.53 2.75
N SER A 82 -16.66 7.53 3.74
CA SER A 82 -17.15 8.75 4.40
C SER A 82 -16.04 9.43 5.22
N ASP A 83 -15.18 8.63 5.86
CA ASP A 83 -14.12 9.12 6.74
C ASP A 83 -12.90 9.64 6.00
N LEU A 84 -12.64 9.18 4.77
CA LEU A 84 -11.54 9.68 3.94
C LEU A 84 -11.58 11.21 3.78
N ARG A 85 -12.77 11.79 3.57
CA ARG A 85 -12.91 13.24 3.42
C ARG A 85 -12.67 13.97 4.75
N ALA A 86 -13.13 13.41 5.86
CA ALA A 86 -12.90 14.00 7.18
C ALA A 86 -11.40 14.01 7.54
N LEU A 87 -10.66 13.00 7.06
CA LEU A 87 -9.20 12.89 7.20
C LEU A 87 -8.41 13.72 6.18
N GLY A 88 -9.09 14.50 5.32
CA GLY A 88 -8.44 15.34 4.32
C GLY A 88 -7.82 14.56 3.15
N PHE A 89 -8.24 13.33 2.91
CA PHE A 89 -7.86 12.57 1.73
C PHE A 89 -8.76 12.91 0.54
N GLN A 90 -8.16 12.90 -0.65
CA GLN A 90 -8.90 12.76 -1.90
C GLN A 90 -9.36 11.30 -2.03
N GLN A 91 -10.41 11.04 -2.82
CA GLN A 91 -10.84 9.66 -3.07
C GLN A 91 -9.87 8.91 -4.00
N ARG A 92 -9.10 9.64 -4.80
CA ARG A 92 -8.21 9.09 -5.82
C ARG A 92 -6.92 9.88 -5.88
N VAL A 93 -5.82 9.17 -6.13
CA VAL A 93 -4.48 9.74 -6.31
C VAL A 93 -3.85 9.22 -7.59
N ALA A 94 -3.18 10.11 -8.32
CA ALA A 94 -2.31 9.77 -9.42
C ALA A 94 -0.87 10.08 -9.00
N PHE A 95 -0.05 9.06 -8.80
CA PHE A 95 1.37 9.26 -8.52
C PHE A 95 2.10 9.69 -9.78
N ARG A 96 3.03 10.62 -9.62
CA ARG A 96 3.80 11.22 -10.72
C ARG A 96 5.26 11.30 -10.29
N GLU A 97 6.15 11.28 -11.26
CA GLU A 97 7.54 11.63 -11.00
C GLU A 97 7.61 13.08 -10.51
N ILE A 98 8.40 13.30 -9.45
CA ILE A 98 8.70 14.63 -8.92
C ILE A 98 10.18 14.88 -9.10
N VAL A 99 10.53 16.07 -9.60
CA VAL A 99 11.92 16.52 -9.74
C VAL A 99 12.15 17.66 -8.74
N MET A 100 13.01 17.43 -7.74
CA MET A 100 13.42 18.43 -6.75
C MET A 100 14.94 18.51 -6.74
N ASP A 101 15.50 19.72 -6.95
CA ASP A 101 16.95 19.96 -6.88
C ASP A 101 17.79 18.94 -7.68
N ARG A 102 17.32 18.58 -8.89
CA ARG A 102 17.92 17.57 -9.80
C ARG A 102 17.81 16.11 -9.34
N VAL A 103 17.08 15.84 -8.26
CA VAL A 103 16.74 14.49 -7.81
C VAL A 103 15.41 14.08 -8.42
N HIS A 104 15.40 12.95 -9.12
CA HIS A 104 14.18 12.33 -9.65
C HIS A 104 13.61 11.35 -8.62
N VAL A 105 12.39 11.61 -8.16
CA VAL A 105 11.62 10.70 -7.32
C VAL A 105 10.56 10.06 -8.21
N PRO A 106 10.74 8.80 -8.63
CA PRO A 106 9.77 8.11 -9.46
C PRO A 106 8.49 7.83 -8.66
N PRO A 107 7.37 7.52 -9.33
CA PRO A 107 6.20 6.96 -8.67
C PRO A 107 6.57 5.69 -7.86
N PRO A 108 5.92 5.46 -6.72
CA PRO A 108 6.11 4.25 -5.93
C PRO A 108 5.80 2.98 -6.76
N ASP A 109 6.55 1.91 -6.52
CA ASP A 109 6.36 0.63 -7.19
C ASP A 109 5.00 0.03 -6.80
N ALA A 110 4.18 -0.29 -7.80
CA ALA A 110 2.84 -0.82 -7.60
C ALA A 110 2.82 -2.09 -6.74
N ARG A 111 3.88 -2.91 -6.77
CA ARG A 111 3.98 -4.14 -5.98
C ARG A 111 4.19 -3.85 -4.50
N ILE A 112 4.92 -2.78 -4.18
CA ILE A 112 5.12 -2.31 -2.80
C ILE A 112 3.81 -1.74 -2.25
N LEU A 113 3.07 -0.98 -3.07
CA LEU A 113 1.74 -0.51 -2.67
C LEU A 113 0.75 -1.67 -2.47
N ALA A 114 0.79 -2.68 -3.34
CA ALA A 114 -0.03 -3.88 -3.21
C ALA A 114 0.32 -4.68 -1.95
N LEU A 115 1.60 -4.76 -1.60
CA LEU A 115 2.09 -5.36 -0.37
C LEU A 115 1.51 -4.65 0.87
N HIS A 116 1.60 -3.32 0.91
CA HIS A 116 1.02 -2.51 1.97
C HIS A 116 -0.49 -2.73 2.09
N ALA A 117 -1.20 -2.74 0.96
CA ALA A 117 -2.63 -2.99 0.92
C ALA A 117 -2.99 -4.38 1.45
N ALA A 118 -2.18 -5.41 1.15
CA ALA A 118 -2.36 -6.74 1.71
C ALA A 118 -2.17 -6.73 3.23
N CYS A 119 -1.10 -6.10 3.74
CA CYS A 119 -0.86 -5.93 5.18
C CYS A 119 -2.03 -5.24 5.87
N ALA A 120 -2.50 -4.11 5.31
CA ALA A 120 -3.62 -3.35 5.86
C ALA A 120 -4.90 -4.17 5.90
N ARG A 121 -5.22 -4.88 4.81
CA ARG A 121 -6.39 -5.75 4.76
C ARG A 121 -6.30 -6.89 5.76
N ILE A 122 -5.13 -7.54 5.89
CA ILE A 122 -4.93 -8.60 6.89
C ILE A 122 -5.11 -8.03 8.30
N ALA A 123 -4.48 -6.90 8.62
CA ALA A 123 -4.58 -6.27 9.93
C ALA A 123 -6.04 -5.96 10.32
N HIS A 124 -6.85 -5.51 9.37
CA HIS A 124 -8.27 -5.20 9.64
C HIS A 124 -9.17 -6.44 9.61
N LEU A 125 -8.93 -7.39 8.71
CA LEU A 125 -9.69 -8.65 8.65
C LEU A 125 -9.42 -9.56 9.86
N SER A 126 -8.23 -9.46 10.46
CA SER A 126 -7.91 -10.15 11.71
C SER A 126 -8.51 -9.50 12.97
N GLY A 127 -9.24 -8.37 12.83
CA GLY A 127 -9.83 -7.61 13.95
C GLY A 127 -11.35 -7.38 13.88
N ALA A 128 -11.92 -7.08 12.71
CA ALA A 128 -13.38 -6.95 12.49
C ALA A 128 -13.69 -6.82 10.99
N ALA A 129 -14.67 -7.57 10.51
CA ALA A 129 -15.10 -7.55 9.12
C ALA A 129 -15.86 -6.25 8.80
N GLU A 130 -15.21 -5.25 8.20
CA GLU A 130 -15.91 -4.24 7.41
C GLU A 130 -15.29 -4.06 6.02
N SER A 131 -16.18 -4.25 5.06
CA SER A 131 -15.94 -4.53 3.65
C SER A 131 -15.59 -3.26 2.88
N CYS A 132 -14.48 -3.29 2.14
CA CYS A 132 -14.42 -2.54 0.89
C CYS A 132 -15.39 -3.20 -0.09
N ALA A 133 -16.66 -2.80 -0.02
CA ALA A 133 -17.66 -3.16 -1.02
C ALA A 133 -17.25 -2.54 -2.36
N GLY A 134 -16.54 -3.33 -3.17
CA GLY A 134 -16.11 -2.94 -4.50
C GLY A 134 -15.27 -3.97 -5.25
N THR A 135 -14.55 -4.89 -4.59
CA THR A 135 -13.76 -5.90 -5.32
C THR A 135 -13.51 -7.17 -4.49
N LEU A 136 -14.58 -7.92 -4.19
CA LEU A 136 -14.47 -9.29 -3.66
C LEU A 136 -15.12 -10.33 -4.59
N ARG A 137 -15.05 -10.09 -5.90
CA ARG A 137 -15.24 -11.13 -6.92
C ARG A 137 -14.12 -11.02 -7.95
N GLN A 138 -13.54 -12.16 -8.29
CA GLN A 138 -12.44 -12.38 -9.24
C GLN A 138 -11.01 -12.35 -8.66
N TRP A 139 -10.75 -13.24 -7.71
CA TRP A 139 -9.45 -13.92 -7.55
C TRP A 139 -9.66 -15.41 -7.21
N LEU A 140 -10.59 -16.04 -7.93
CA LEU A 140 -10.62 -17.45 -8.31
C LEU A 140 -10.78 -17.46 -9.84
#